data_AF-A0A2V9GNT6-F1
#
_entry.id   AF-A0A2V9GNT6-F1
#
_cell.length_a   1.000
_cell.length_b   1.000
_cell.length_c   1.000
_cell.angle_alpha   90.00
_cell.angle_beta   90.00
_cell.angle_gamma   90.00
#
_symmetry.space_group_name_H-M   'P 1'
#
loop_
_entity.id
_entity.type
_entity.pdbx_description
1 polymer ?
#
loop_
_entity_poly.entity_id
_entity_poly.type
_entity_poly.pdbx_seq_one_letter_code
_entity_poly.pdbx_strand_id
1 'polypeptide(L)'
;MRDNVKVTVDGTHADCKPAHIEGTGKFDRKDYSVTGDLNADTRSCRKVNDHTLTFTNKKGDQVTMSGRGVVSADGKTRTVALTGTDSTGKKNTSTAVYDKQ
;
A
#
# COMPACT_ATOMS: atom_id res chain seq x y z
N MET A 1 -10.85 18.52 12.34
CA MET A 1 -9.45 18.18 11.99
C MET A 1 -9.50 17.38 10.69
N ARG A 2 -8.69 17.71 9.68
CA ARG A 2 -8.85 17.15 8.32
C ARG A 2 -8.26 15.73 8.27
N ASP A 3 -9.10 14.71 8.47
CA ASP A 3 -8.68 13.29 8.42
C ASP A 3 -8.39 12.76 7.02
N ASN A 4 -8.40 13.62 6.00
CA ASN A 4 -8.16 13.23 4.61
C ASN A 4 -6.65 13.27 4.35
N VAL A 5 -6.04 12.12 4.16
CA VAL A 5 -4.64 12.00 3.76
C VAL A 5 -4.61 11.87 2.25
N LYS A 6 -3.99 12.83 1.56
CA LYS A 6 -3.59 12.62 0.17
C LYS A 6 -2.46 11.59 0.19
N VAL A 7 -2.70 10.45 -0.44
CA VAL A 7 -1.73 9.38 -0.58
C VAL A 7 -1.28 9.37 -2.03
N THR A 8 -0.03 9.77 -2.25
CA THR A 8 0.68 9.55 -3.51
C THR A 8 1.65 8.41 -3.28
N VAL A 9 1.56 7.36 -4.08
CA VAL A 9 2.51 6.25 -4.09
C VAL A 9 3.14 6.17 -5.46
N ASP A 10 4.41 6.57 -5.52
CA ASP A 10 5.29 6.27 -6.63
C ASP A 10 5.92 4.91 -6.35
N GLY A 11 5.56 3.92 -7.17
CA GLY A 11 6.05 2.56 -7.06
C GLY A 11 6.60 2.07 -8.39
N THR A 12 7.11 0.86 -8.37
CA THR A 12 7.43 0.13 -9.59
C THR A 12 6.54 -1.10 -9.60
N HIS A 13 5.73 -1.26 -10.65
CA HIS A 13 4.94 -2.47 -10.86
C HIS A 13 5.86 -3.69 -11.04
N ALA A 14 5.29 -4.89 -10.88
CA ALA A 14 6.01 -6.15 -11.07
C ALA A 14 6.66 -6.29 -12.47
N ASP A 15 6.19 -5.54 -13.47
CA ASP A 15 6.76 -5.46 -14.81
C ASP A 15 7.83 -4.36 -14.97
N CYS A 16 8.40 -3.88 -13.85
CA CYS A 16 9.37 -2.78 -13.79
C CYS A 16 8.84 -1.43 -14.30
N LYS A 17 7.53 -1.27 -14.53
CA LYS A 17 6.97 0.02 -14.94
C LYS A 17 6.76 0.95 -13.75
N PRO A 18 7.05 2.26 -13.89
CA PRO A 18 6.68 3.24 -12.87
C PRO A 18 5.16 3.26 -12.70
N ALA A 19 4.73 3.17 -11.45
CA ALA A 19 3.35 3.27 -11.02
C ALA A 19 3.19 4.61 -10.29
N HIS A 20 2.38 5.52 -10.84
CA HIS A 20 2.00 6.73 -10.15
C HIS A 20 0.57 6.57 -9.67
N ILE A 21 0.41 6.36 -8.37
CA ILE A 21 -0.88 6.06 -7.76
C ILE A 21 -1.28 7.24 -6.91
N GLU A 22 -2.39 7.88 -7.27
CA GLU A 22 -3.01 8.91 -6.46
C GLU A 22 -4.31 8.40 -5.86
N GLY A 23 -4.51 8.72 -4.57
CA GLY A 23 -5.76 8.44 -3.88
C GLY A 23 -5.92 9.34 -2.67
N THR A 24 -7.16 9.60 -2.29
CA THR A 24 -7.47 10.20 -0.99
C THR A 24 -7.91 9.07 -0.06
N GLY A 25 -7.20 8.88 1.05
CA GLY A 25 -7.48 7.79 1.97
C GLY A 25 -7.56 8.25 3.41
N LYS A 26 -8.22 7.43 4.23
CA LYS A 26 -8.19 7.51 5.69
C LYS A 26 -7.62 6.21 6.26
N PHE A 27 -7.09 6.27 7.49
CA PHE A 27 -6.63 5.09 8.22
C PHE A 27 -7.76 4.38 8.98
N ASP A 28 -8.97 4.37 8.41
CA ASP A 28 -10.21 3.90 9.05
C ASP A 28 -10.69 2.54 8.53
N ARG A 29 -9.85 1.83 7.76
CA ARG A 29 -10.16 0.53 7.12
C ARG A 29 -11.24 0.62 6.03
N LYS A 30 -11.71 1.80 5.63
CA LYS A 30 -12.64 1.90 4.49
C LYS A 30 -11.89 1.80 3.17
N ASP A 31 -12.55 1.20 2.18
CA ASP A 31 -12.05 1.15 0.81
C ASP A 31 -12.30 2.52 0.14
N TYR A 32 -11.24 3.09 -0.43
CA TYR A 32 -11.27 4.35 -1.17
C TYR A 32 -10.82 4.12 -2.60
N SER A 33 -11.45 4.81 -3.55
CA SER A 33 -11.09 4.74 -4.96
C SER A 33 -9.63 5.15 -5.18
N VAL A 34 -8.94 4.38 -6.02
CA VAL A 34 -7.58 4.64 -6.44
C VAL A 34 -7.57 4.85 -7.95
N THR A 35 -6.77 5.80 -8.42
CA THR A 35 -6.59 6.06 -9.86
C THR A 35 -5.13 5.85 -10.25
N GLY A 36 -4.90 5.28 -11.44
CA GLY A 36 -3.56 5.03 -11.98
C GLY A 36 -2.95 3.67 -11.65
N ASP A 37 -3.63 2.84 -10.85
CA ASP A 37 -3.21 1.45 -10.57
C ASP A 37 -3.97 0.47 -11.48
N LEU A 38 -3.28 -0.18 -12.42
CA LEU A 38 -3.88 -1.18 -13.30
C LEU A 38 -4.38 -2.44 -12.57
N ASN A 39 -3.90 -2.65 -11.34
CA ASN A 39 -4.18 -3.81 -10.53
C ASN A 39 -5.04 -3.49 -9.29
N ALA A 40 -5.54 -2.26 -9.14
CA ALA A 40 -6.39 -1.89 -8.02
C ALA A 40 -7.38 -0.77 -8.36
N ASP A 41 -8.67 -1.02 -8.11
CA ASP A 41 -9.73 -0.01 -8.19
C ASP A 41 -9.91 0.71 -6.85
N THR A 42 -9.64 0.01 -5.74
CA THR A 42 -9.77 0.55 -4.39
C THR A 42 -8.61 0.16 -3.48
N ARG A 43 -8.39 0.98 -2.44
CA ARG A 43 -7.44 0.73 -1.37
C ARG A 43 -8.06 1.04 -0.02
N SER A 44 -7.89 0.14 0.94
CA SER A 44 -8.14 0.40 2.35
C SER A 44 -6.82 0.47 3.12
N CYS A 45 -6.73 1.43 4.03
CA CYS A 45 -5.58 1.61 4.91
C CYS A 45 -6.04 1.57 6.36
N ARG A 46 -5.20 1.02 7.24
CA ARG A 46 -5.43 0.99 8.67
C ARG A 46 -4.12 1.21 9.43
N LYS A 47 -4.18 2.06 10.44
CA LYS A 47 -3.13 2.16 11.45
C LYS A 47 -3.30 1.04 12.47
N VAL A 48 -2.26 0.24 12.67
CA VAL A 48 -2.23 -0.84 13.67
C VAL A 48 -1.74 -0.30 15.01
N ASN A 49 -0.69 0.52 14.98
CA ASN A 49 -0.15 1.28 16.10
C ASN A 49 0.66 2.48 15.55
N ASP A 50 1.34 3.23 16.42
CA ASP A 50 2.10 4.43 16.02
C ASP A 50 3.22 4.19 15.02
N HIS A 51 3.75 2.97 14.96
CA HIS A 51 4.84 2.58 14.08
C HIS A 51 4.42 1.60 12.98
N THR A 52 3.16 1.16 12.95
CA THR A 52 2.73 0.08 12.06
C THR A 52 1.44 0.45 11.33
N LEU A 53 1.48 0.30 10.02
CA LEU A 53 0.37 0.52 9.09
C LEU A 53 0.15 -0.71 8.24
N THR A 54 -1.09 -1.01 7.90
CA THR A 54 -1.46 -2.06 6.95
C THR A 54 -2.34 -1.48 5.86
N PHE A 55 -2.24 -2.01 4.66
CA PHE A 55 -3.13 -1.64 3.56
C PHE A 55 -3.51 -2.86 2.72
N THR A 56 -4.63 -2.73 2.02
CA THR A 56 -5.16 -3.74 1.11
C THR A 56 -5.60 -3.04 -0.18
N ASN A 57 -5.19 -3.58 -1.32
CA ASN A 57 -5.66 -3.16 -2.63
C ASN A 57 -6.61 -4.21 -3.18
N LYS A 58 -7.69 -3.75 -3.82
CA LYS A 58 -8.66 -4.61 -4.47
C LYS A 58 -8.94 -4.17 -5.89
N LYS A 59 -9.18 -5.15 -6.76
CA LYS A 59 -9.72 -4.95 -8.12
C LYS A 59 -11.06 -5.69 -8.18
N GLY A 60 -12.15 -4.94 -8.35
CA GLY A 60 -13.48 -5.39 -7.96
C GLY A 60 -13.49 -5.93 -6.52
N ASP A 61 -14.01 -7.15 -6.35
CA ASP A 61 -14.07 -7.82 -5.05
C ASP A 61 -12.81 -8.64 -4.70
N GLN A 62 -11.83 -8.71 -5.61
CA GLN A 62 -10.61 -9.51 -5.41
C GLN A 62 -9.49 -8.69 -4.78
N VAL A 63 -8.88 -9.23 -3.71
CA VAL A 63 -7.66 -8.67 -3.11
C VAL A 63 -6.46 -9.00 -3.99
N THR A 64 -5.90 -7.99 -4.64
CA THR A 64 -4.74 -8.14 -5.52
C THR A 64 -3.42 -7.95 -4.77
N MET A 65 -3.43 -7.12 -3.71
CA MET A 65 -2.26 -6.90 -2.88
C MET A 65 -2.64 -6.55 -1.44
N SER A 66 -1.80 -6.96 -0.51
CA SER A 66 -1.84 -6.51 0.88
C SER A 66 -0.43 -6.13 1.33
N GLY A 67 -0.32 -5.22 2.28
CA GLY A 67 0.98 -4.78 2.75
C GLY A 67 0.98 -4.35 4.21
N ARG A 68 2.15 -4.43 4.82
CA ARG A 68 2.45 -3.97 6.17
C ARG A 68 3.69 -3.10 6.15
N GLY A 69 3.54 -1.85 6.53
CA GLY A 69 4.65 -0.92 6.79
C GLY A 69 4.94 -0.87 8.27
N VAL A 70 6.20 -0.98 8.65
CA VAL A 70 6.72 -0.79 10.01
C VAL A 70 7.80 0.29 9.96
N VAL A 71 7.68 1.32 10.78
CA VAL A 71 8.71 2.33 11.02
C VAL A 71 9.50 1.91 12.26
N SER A 72 10.82 1.95 12.20
CA SER A 72 11.68 1.66 13.35
C SER A 72 11.39 2.60 14.52
N ALA A 73 11.69 2.17 15.75
CA ALA A 73 11.43 2.96 16.95
C ALA A 73 12.17 4.32 16.93
N ASP A 74 13.36 4.36 16.33
CA ASP A 74 14.14 5.58 16.14
C ASP A 74 13.69 6.43 14.93
N GLY A 75 12.69 5.99 14.18
CA GLY A 75 12.14 6.70 13.03
C GLY A 75 13.08 6.80 11.83
N LYS A 76 14.21 6.10 11.83
CA LYS A 76 15.24 6.18 10.77
C LYS A 76 14.97 5.27 9.60
N THR A 77 14.26 4.17 9.81
CA THR A 77 14.06 3.15 8.79
C THR A 77 12.58 2.80 8.70
N ARG A 78 12.11 2.53 7.48
CA ARG A 78 10.79 1.99 7.20
C ARG A 78 10.92 0.68 6.45
N THR A 79 10.41 -0.39 7.03
CA THR A 79 10.27 -1.70 6.37
C THR A 79 8.87 -1.84 5.82
N VAL A 80 8.73 -2.22 4.56
CA VAL A 80 7.46 -2.51 3.91
C VAL A 80 7.48 -3.95 3.43
N ALA A 81 6.61 -4.78 4.00
CA ALA A 81 6.35 -6.13 3.50
C ALA A 81 5.07 -6.10 2.66
N LEU A 82 5.14 -6.64 1.44
CA LEU A 82 4.05 -6.71 0.48
C LEU A 82 3.77 -8.17 0.15
N THR A 83 2.51 -8.56 0.15
CA THR A 83 2.04 -9.82 -0.42
C THR A 83 1.07 -9.50 -1.55
N GLY A 84 1.49 -9.75 -2.78
CA GLY A 84 0.66 -9.65 -3.98
C GLY A 84 0.15 -11.01 -4.42
N THR A 85 -0.98 -11.02 -5.09
CA THR A 85 -1.48 -12.18 -5.84
C THR A 85 -1.45 -11.80 -7.31
N ASP A 86 -0.73 -12.58 -8.13
CA ASP A 86 -0.71 -12.34 -9.58
C ASP A 86 -2.00 -12.84 -10.25
N SER A 87 -2.13 -12.56 -11.55
CA SER A 87 -3.32 -12.94 -12.34
C SER A 87 -3.55 -14.45 -12.43
N THR A 88 -2.57 -15.28 -12.04
CA THR A 88 -2.69 -16.75 -12.00
C THR A 88 -3.06 -17.26 -10.61
N GLY A 89 -3.27 -16.36 -9.64
CA GLY A 89 -3.59 -16.70 -8.25
C GLY A 89 -2.37 -17.03 -7.39
N LYS A 90 -1.15 -16.91 -7.94
CA LYS A 90 0.07 -17.21 -7.20
C LYS A 90 0.47 -16.03 -6.32
N LYS A 91 0.77 -16.34 -5.06
CA LYS A 91 1.18 -15.35 -4.06
C LYS A 91 2.68 -15.07 -4.19
N ASN A 92 3.02 -13.80 -4.24
CA ASN A 92 4.40 -13.31 -4.25
C ASN A 92 4.60 -12.37 -3.06
N THR A 93 5.71 -12.52 -2.34
CA THR A 93 6.05 -11.66 -1.20
C THR A 93 7.30 -10.86 -1.53
N SER A 94 7.27 -9.56 -1.23
CA SER A 94 8.42 -8.67 -1.36
C SER A 94 8.60 -7.88 -0.07
N THR A 95 9.85 -7.68 0.34
CA THR A 95 10.18 -6.82 1.48
C THR A 95 11.15 -5.75 1.01
N ALA A 96 10.78 -4.50 1.22
CA ALA A 96 11.61 -3.35 0.92
C ALA A 96 11.93 -2.60 2.23
N VAL A 97 13.19 -2.19 2.38
CA VAL A 97 13.66 -1.40 3.51
C VAL A 97 14.11 -0.05 2.96
N TYR A 98 13.57 1.02 3.54
CA TYR A 98 13.85 2.38 3.14
C TYR A 98 14.45 3.13 4.31
N ASP A 99 15.61 3.74 4.10
CA ASP A 99 16.16 4.70 5.05
C ASP A 99 15.52 6.06 4.84
N LYS A 100 15.31 6.78 5.95
CA LYS A 100 14.87 8.16 5.93
C LYS A 100 16.03 9.02 5.43
N GLN A 101 15.85 9.63 4.28
CA GLN A 101 16.80 10.58 3.69
C GLN A 101 16.71 11.95 4.38
#